data_AF-A0A962NZT9-F1
#
_entry.id   AF-A0A962NZT9-F1
#
_cell.length_a   1.000
_cell.length_b   1.000
_cell.length_c   1.000
_cell.angle_alpha   90.00
_cell.angle_beta   90.00
_cell.angle_gamma   90.00
#
_symmetry.space_group_name_H-M   'P 1'
#
loop_
_entity.id
_entity.type
_entity.pdbx_description
1 polymer ?
#
loop_
_entity_poly.entity_id
_entity_poly.type
_entity_poly.pdbx_seq_one_letter_code
_entity_poly.pdbx_strand_id
1 'polypeptide(L)'
;MTTKNLEDHTPMMQQYLRIKADYPHALVFYRMGDFYELFFDDAHKAARLLDITLTHRGKTAGTPIPMAGVPFHAAEGYVAKLVKMGEAVVICEQVGDPATSKGPVERKVVRILTAGTVTDEAFLEAKQEALLLAIHVYQQQLGLAVLDMSSGRFSVLRCELSPAALAAELARLNPAEIVLSEDSAVLAWLDKTRPITKRQPWEFVLETAQYLLCQQFAVKDLQGFGCQEMPASVIAAGALLQYVKDTQKTDLLHLQGISVEQSGDFIYLDAVTRRNLELTQTLEGKTEYSLAWVLDHCQTAMGSRLLRRWLHQPLRHQPTLLQRQQAIMELSTDYLYEKLQQHLQAIGDCERILARIALKSARPRDLSRLREVFAELPHLQQQLQHTKTDKLRQLKGDIGEF
;
A
#
# COMPACT_ATOMS: atom_id res chain seq x y z
N MET A 1 8.70 -30.86 -3.07
CA MET A 1 8.02 -32.11 -2.69
C MET A 1 7.77 -32.92 -3.96
N THR A 2 8.28 -34.14 -4.06
CA THR A 2 8.12 -35.04 -5.21
C THR A 2 6.67 -35.54 -5.29
N THR A 3 6.16 -35.68 -6.52
CA THR A 3 4.78 -36.01 -6.89
C THR A 3 4.19 -37.27 -6.22
N LYS A 4 5.02 -38.21 -5.76
CA LYS A 4 4.60 -39.42 -5.04
C LYS A 4 3.93 -39.16 -3.69
N ASN A 5 4.18 -38.01 -3.03
CA ASN A 5 3.56 -37.72 -1.74
C ASN A 5 2.14 -37.16 -1.83
N LEU A 6 1.70 -36.63 -2.99
CA LEU A 6 0.40 -35.94 -3.07
C LEU A 6 -0.79 -36.93 -3.10
N GLU A 7 -0.64 -38.11 -3.70
CA GLU A 7 -1.74 -39.07 -3.90
C GLU A 7 -2.25 -39.67 -2.59
N ASP A 8 -1.42 -39.69 -1.54
CA ASP A 8 -1.78 -40.14 -0.19
C ASP A 8 -2.68 -39.16 0.57
N HIS A 9 -2.85 -37.93 0.05
CA HIS A 9 -3.72 -36.91 0.63
C HIS A 9 -5.14 -37.01 0.10
N THR A 10 -6.11 -36.65 0.94
CA THR A 10 -7.50 -36.48 0.49
C THR A 10 -7.57 -35.45 -0.64
N PRO A 11 -8.56 -35.54 -1.57
CA PRO A 11 -8.67 -34.60 -2.68
C PRO A 11 -8.66 -33.12 -2.27
N MET A 12 -9.25 -32.80 -1.11
CA MET A 12 -9.21 -31.44 -0.55
C MET A 12 -7.79 -31.03 -0.14
N MET A 13 -7.05 -31.91 0.55
CA MET A 13 -5.68 -31.63 0.96
C MET A 13 -4.72 -31.53 -0.23
N GLN A 14 -4.93 -32.32 -1.29
CA GLN A 14 -4.18 -32.17 -2.53
C GLN A 14 -4.35 -30.76 -3.11
N GLN A 15 -5.59 -30.25 -3.14
CA GLN A 15 -5.87 -28.90 -3.64
C GLN A 15 -5.26 -27.83 -2.74
N TYR A 16 -5.38 -27.97 -1.41
CA TYR A 16 -4.74 -27.05 -0.46
C TYR A 16 -3.22 -27.02 -0.63
N LEU A 17 -2.56 -28.19 -0.71
CA LEU A 17 -1.10 -28.28 -0.84
C LEU A 17 -0.59 -27.71 -2.16
N ARG A 18 -1.36 -27.83 -3.26
CA ARG A 18 -1.04 -27.16 -4.53
C ARG A 18 -1.05 -25.65 -4.36
N ILE A 19 -2.12 -25.10 -3.76
CA ILE A 19 -2.22 -23.66 -3.51
C ILE A 19 -1.11 -23.19 -2.55
N LYS A 20 -0.82 -23.95 -1.49
CA LYS A 20 0.24 -23.61 -0.53
C LYS A 20 1.63 -23.67 -1.16
N ALA A 21 1.87 -24.55 -2.13
CA ALA A 21 3.12 -24.62 -2.86
C ALA A 21 3.39 -23.35 -3.70
N ASP A 22 2.35 -22.72 -4.21
CA ASP A 22 2.45 -21.44 -4.93
C ASP A 22 2.72 -20.26 -3.97
N TYR A 23 2.36 -20.41 -2.68
CA TYR A 23 2.50 -19.37 -1.66
C TYR A 23 3.18 -19.89 -0.38
N PRO A 24 4.45 -20.35 -0.46
CA PRO A 24 5.12 -21.04 0.65
C PRO A 24 5.33 -20.14 1.87
N HIS A 25 5.48 -18.83 1.66
CA HIS A 25 5.80 -17.86 2.71
C HIS A 25 4.58 -17.17 3.33
N ALA A 26 3.40 -17.31 2.73
CA ALA A 26 2.18 -16.63 3.17
C ALA A 26 1.23 -17.60 3.88
N LEU A 27 0.44 -17.08 4.82
CA LEU A 27 -0.62 -17.84 5.49
C LEU A 27 -1.79 -18.04 4.53
N VAL A 28 -2.19 -19.28 4.27
CA VAL A 28 -3.32 -19.57 3.37
C VAL A 28 -4.62 -19.70 4.16
N PHE A 29 -5.47 -18.68 4.07
CA PHE A 29 -6.84 -18.72 4.56
C PHE A 29 -7.71 -19.47 3.55
N TYR A 30 -7.85 -20.76 3.77
CA TYR A 30 -8.62 -21.66 2.92
C TYR A 30 -10.07 -21.68 3.39
N ARG A 31 -11.01 -21.10 2.62
CA ARG A 31 -12.44 -21.10 2.96
C ARG A 31 -12.89 -22.53 3.27
N MET A 32 -13.83 -22.80 4.16
CA MET A 32 -14.36 -24.15 4.42
C MET A 32 -15.75 -23.99 5.03
N GLY A 33 -16.80 -24.02 4.20
CA GLY A 33 -18.14 -23.64 4.67
C GLY A 33 -18.10 -22.23 5.24
N ASP A 34 -18.48 -22.06 6.51
CA ASP A 34 -18.48 -20.76 7.21
C ASP A 34 -17.17 -20.39 7.91
N PHE A 35 -16.09 -21.11 7.66
CA PHE A 35 -14.77 -20.82 8.26
C PHE A 35 -13.73 -20.47 7.19
N TYR A 36 -12.65 -19.82 7.61
CA TYR A 36 -11.35 -19.94 6.96
C TYR A 36 -10.48 -20.82 7.84
N GLU A 37 -9.93 -21.88 7.25
CA GLU A 37 -9.07 -22.83 7.92
C GLU A 37 -7.65 -22.72 7.38
N LEU A 38 -6.69 -22.94 8.27
CA LEU A 38 -5.27 -23.04 7.99
C LEU A 38 -4.80 -24.42 8.47
N PHE A 39 -3.83 -25.00 7.77
CA PHE A 39 -3.34 -26.36 8.06
C PHE A 39 -1.81 -26.40 8.25
N PHE A 40 -1.34 -27.43 8.94
CA PHE A 40 0.08 -27.70 9.18
C PHE A 40 0.79 -26.51 9.88
N ASP A 41 1.93 -26.06 9.36
CA ASP A 41 2.71 -24.96 9.95
C ASP A 41 1.93 -23.64 9.99
N ASP A 42 1.06 -23.40 9.01
CA ASP A 42 0.20 -22.21 9.00
C ASP A 42 -0.78 -22.24 10.17
N ALA A 43 -1.28 -23.42 10.55
CA ALA A 43 -2.16 -23.58 11.71
C ALA A 43 -1.43 -23.27 13.01
N HIS A 44 -0.21 -23.80 13.19
CA HIS A 44 0.61 -23.51 14.37
C HIS A 44 0.94 -22.02 14.47
N LYS A 45 1.32 -21.41 13.35
CA LYS A 45 1.66 -19.99 13.28
C LYS A 45 0.45 -19.11 13.56
N ALA A 46 -0.70 -19.39 12.94
CA ALA A 46 -1.93 -18.65 13.16
C ALA A 46 -2.44 -18.79 14.60
N ALA A 47 -2.42 -20.00 15.18
CA ALA A 47 -2.80 -20.23 16.57
C ALA A 47 -1.99 -19.36 17.54
N ARG A 48 -0.67 -19.29 17.35
CA ARG A 48 0.22 -18.47 18.18
C ARG A 48 0.01 -16.96 17.98
N LEU A 49 -0.10 -16.51 16.73
CA LEU A 49 -0.17 -15.07 16.41
C LEU A 49 -1.54 -14.48 16.72
N LEU A 50 -2.61 -15.26 16.53
CA LEU A 50 -3.99 -14.80 16.67
C LEU A 50 -4.63 -15.18 18.00
N ASP A 51 -3.94 -15.97 18.82
CA ASP A 51 -4.46 -16.56 20.06
C ASP A 51 -5.78 -17.32 19.82
N ILE A 52 -5.74 -18.21 18.83
CA ILE A 52 -6.87 -19.08 18.47
C ILE A 52 -6.53 -20.54 18.75
N THR A 53 -7.56 -21.35 19.02
CA THR A 53 -7.36 -22.76 19.37
C THR A 53 -6.75 -23.55 18.22
N LEU A 54 -5.62 -24.19 18.49
CA LEU A 54 -5.04 -25.20 17.63
C LEU A 54 -5.78 -26.54 17.85
N THR A 55 -6.29 -27.11 16.77
CA THR A 55 -7.01 -28.39 16.77
C THR A 55 -6.42 -29.32 15.70
N HIS A 56 -7.05 -30.47 15.47
CA HIS A 56 -6.62 -31.41 14.43
C HIS A 56 -7.80 -31.85 13.58
N ARG A 57 -7.58 -32.03 12.27
CA ARG A 57 -8.60 -32.49 11.32
C ARG A 57 -8.17 -33.78 10.62
N GLY A 58 -8.89 -34.87 10.89
CA GLY A 58 -8.66 -36.16 10.23
C GLY A 58 -7.21 -36.66 10.39
N LYS A 59 -6.77 -37.49 9.45
CA LYS A 59 -5.39 -37.96 9.32
C LYS A 59 -4.99 -37.97 7.86
N THR A 60 -3.72 -37.67 7.57
CA THR A 60 -3.10 -37.97 6.27
C THR A 60 -1.86 -38.80 6.50
N ALA A 61 -1.66 -39.88 5.73
CA ALA A 61 -0.51 -40.78 5.89
C ALA A 61 -0.29 -41.26 7.35
N GLY A 62 -1.37 -41.39 8.13
CA GLY A 62 -1.35 -41.82 9.53
C GLY A 62 -1.17 -40.70 10.57
N THR A 63 -0.78 -39.48 10.19
CA THR A 63 -0.59 -38.36 11.13
C THR A 63 -1.81 -37.42 11.15
N PRO A 64 -2.25 -36.95 12.34
CA PRO A 64 -3.28 -35.92 12.45
C PRO A 64 -2.82 -34.61 11.79
N ILE A 65 -3.71 -33.95 11.05
CA ILE A 65 -3.40 -32.66 10.39
C ILE A 65 -3.65 -31.53 11.39
N PRO A 66 -2.64 -30.74 11.80
CA PRO A 66 -2.87 -29.54 12.62
C PRO A 66 -3.75 -28.57 11.86
N MET A 67 -4.73 -27.99 12.56
CA MET A 67 -5.72 -27.08 11.98
C MET A 67 -6.06 -25.96 12.96
N ALA A 68 -6.11 -24.73 12.46
CA ALA A 68 -6.65 -23.57 13.15
C ALA A 68 -7.62 -22.86 12.20
N GLY A 69 -8.65 -22.21 12.74
CA GLY A 69 -9.64 -21.56 11.88
C GLY A 69 -10.35 -20.42 12.56
N VAL A 70 -10.88 -19.52 11.73
CA VAL A 70 -11.66 -18.35 12.16
C VAL A 70 -12.99 -18.30 11.40
N PRO A 71 -14.09 -17.85 12.03
CA PRO A 71 -15.35 -17.68 11.32
C PRO A 71 -15.22 -16.64 10.21
N PHE A 72 -15.87 -16.88 9.07
CA PHE A 72 -15.90 -16.00 7.90
C PHE A 72 -16.14 -14.54 8.25
N HIS A 73 -17.24 -14.31 8.96
CA HIS A 73 -17.74 -12.98 9.28
C HIS A 73 -16.81 -12.21 10.24
N ALA A 74 -15.90 -12.90 10.92
CA ALA A 74 -14.91 -12.31 11.81
C ALA A 74 -13.50 -12.26 11.20
N ALA A 75 -13.29 -12.89 10.04
CA ALA A 75 -11.97 -13.09 9.45
C ALA A 75 -11.24 -11.77 9.16
N GLU A 76 -11.96 -10.73 8.75
CA GLU A 76 -11.40 -9.40 8.46
C GLU A 76 -10.56 -8.87 9.63
N GLY A 77 -11.04 -8.99 10.87
CA GLY A 77 -10.30 -8.54 12.06
C GLY A 77 -9.03 -9.35 12.33
N TYR A 78 -9.05 -10.67 12.08
CA TYR A 78 -7.88 -11.52 12.25
C TYR A 78 -6.82 -11.26 11.16
N VAL A 79 -7.27 -11.10 9.92
CA VAL A 79 -6.41 -10.75 8.80
C VAL A 79 -5.74 -9.40 9.05
N ALA A 80 -6.47 -8.42 9.61
CA ALA A 80 -5.90 -7.11 9.96
C ALA A 80 -4.75 -7.22 10.97
N LYS A 81 -4.92 -8.07 11.99
CA LYS A 81 -3.85 -8.34 12.98
C LYS A 81 -2.62 -8.96 12.32
N LEU A 82 -2.80 -9.95 11.45
CA LEU A 82 -1.70 -10.61 10.73
C LEU A 82 -0.95 -9.64 9.83
N VAL A 83 -1.66 -8.86 9.02
CA VAL A 83 -1.04 -7.87 8.14
C VAL A 83 -0.27 -6.82 8.93
N LYS A 84 -0.80 -6.36 10.07
CA LYS A 84 -0.10 -5.42 10.98
C LYS A 84 1.15 -6.03 11.61
N MET A 85 1.19 -7.34 11.79
CA MET A 85 2.39 -8.09 12.22
C MET A 85 3.36 -8.37 11.06
N GLY A 86 3.04 -7.93 9.84
CA GLY A 86 3.88 -8.12 8.66
C GLY A 86 3.69 -9.46 7.95
N GLU A 87 2.63 -10.20 8.28
CA GLU A 87 2.33 -11.49 7.66
C GLU A 87 1.50 -11.33 6.38
N ALA A 88 1.96 -11.96 5.30
CA ALA A 88 1.18 -12.06 4.07
C ALA A 88 0.07 -13.11 4.23
N VAL A 89 -1.15 -12.76 3.82
CA VAL A 89 -2.32 -13.63 3.93
C VAL A 89 -2.96 -13.85 2.56
N VAL A 90 -3.05 -15.11 2.14
CA VAL A 90 -3.68 -15.52 0.89
C VAL A 90 -5.13 -15.90 1.18
N ILE A 91 -6.08 -15.23 0.51
CA ILE A 91 -7.51 -15.52 0.64
C ILE A 91 -7.92 -16.46 -0.49
N CYS A 92 -8.35 -17.67 -0.10
CA CYS A 92 -8.74 -18.71 -1.03
C CYS A 92 -10.23 -19.03 -0.89
N GLU A 93 -11.00 -18.77 -1.96
CA GLU A 93 -12.46 -18.85 -1.99
C GLU A 93 -13.01 -20.04 -2.76
N GLN A 94 -14.25 -20.40 -2.43
CA GLN A 94 -15.05 -21.35 -3.19
C GLN A 94 -15.51 -20.74 -4.50
N VAL A 95 -15.20 -21.42 -5.61
CA VAL A 95 -15.66 -21.07 -6.94
C VAL A 95 -16.47 -22.23 -7.51
N GLY A 96 -17.68 -21.93 -7.97
CA GLY A 96 -18.64 -22.93 -8.44
C GLY A 96 -19.65 -23.34 -7.39
N ASP A 97 -20.69 -24.06 -7.83
CA ASP A 97 -21.79 -24.50 -6.97
C ASP A 97 -21.44 -25.83 -6.28
N PRO A 98 -21.44 -25.90 -4.92
CA PRO A 98 -21.28 -27.14 -4.17
C PRO A 98 -22.29 -28.21 -4.54
N ALA A 99 -23.51 -27.84 -4.92
CA ALA A 99 -24.59 -28.77 -5.22
C ALA A 99 -24.38 -29.53 -6.56
N THR A 100 -23.62 -28.95 -7.49
CA THR A 100 -23.41 -29.54 -8.84
C THR A 100 -22.05 -30.21 -9.01
N SER A 101 -21.17 -30.14 -8.01
CA SER A 101 -19.78 -30.56 -8.13
C SER A 101 -19.58 -32.01 -7.64
N LYS A 102 -19.04 -32.90 -8.49
CA LYS A 102 -18.57 -34.23 -8.06
C LYS A 102 -17.16 -34.10 -7.46
N GLY A 103 -17.06 -34.08 -6.14
CA GLY A 103 -15.79 -33.91 -5.40
C GLY A 103 -15.68 -32.55 -4.70
N PRO A 104 -14.52 -32.19 -4.13
CA PRO A 104 -14.34 -30.88 -3.52
C PRO A 104 -14.51 -29.76 -4.55
N VAL A 105 -15.27 -28.73 -4.17
CA VAL A 105 -15.52 -27.53 -4.99
C VAL A 105 -14.20 -26.85 -5.35
N GLU A 106 -14.12 -26.31 -6.57
CA GLU A 106 -12.91 -25.61 -7.02
C GLU A 106 -12.57 -24.42 -6.10
N ARG A 107 -11.28 -24.25 -5.84
CA ARG A 107 -10.75 -23.17 -5.01
C ARG A 107 -9.80 -22.30 -5.77
N LYS A 108 -10.03 -20.99 -5.67
CA LYS A 108 -9.17 -19.98 -6.31
C LYS A 108 -8.69 -18.98 -5.28
N VAL A 109 -7.43 -18.60 -5.43
CA VAL A 109 -6.87 -17.46 -4.70
C VAL A 109 -7.41 -16.19 -5.33
N VAL A 110 -8.29 -15.51 -4.60
CA VAL A 110 -8.96 -14.29 -5.06
C VAL A 110 -8.15 -13.04 -4.72
N ARG A 111 -7.37 -13.06 -3.65
CA ARG A 111 -6.59 -11.91 -3.19
C ARG A 111 -5.42 -12.34 -2.32
N ILE A 112 -4.34 -11.57 -2.37
CA ILE A 112 -3.20 -11.69 -1.45
C ILE A 112 -3.10 -10.36 -0.71
N LEU A 113 -3.15 -10.42 0.62
CA LEU A 113 -3.09 -9.26 1.49
C LEU A 113 -1.70 -9.19 2.12
N THR A 114 -0.99 -8.11 1.85
CA THR A 114 0.34 -7.84 2.40
C THR A 114 0.40 -6.44 2.99
N ALA A 115 1.40 -6.16 3.83
CA ALA A 115 1.49 -4.89 4.54
C ALA A 115 1.51 -3.66 3.62
N GLY A 116 2.09 -3.77 2.42
CA GLY A 116 2.12 -2.66 1.45
C GLY A 116 1.01 -2.67 0.39
N THR A 117 0.13 -3.68 0.37
CA THR A 117 -0.89 -3.83 -0.70
C THR A 117 -2.33 -3.73 -0.21
N VAL A 118 -2.52 -3.40 1.06
CA VAL A 118 -3.84 -3.20 1.66
C VAL A 118 -4.47 -1.86 1.25
N THR A 119 -5.78 -1.91 0.98
CA THR A 119 -6.58 -0.74 0.58
C THR A 119 -7.89 -0.59 1.37
N ASP A 120 -8.28 -1.63 2.10
CA ASP A 120 -9.49 -1.59 2.92
C ASP A 120 -9.25 -0.77 4.19
N GLU A 121 -10.28 -0.01 4.59
CA GLU A 121 -10.26 0.86 5.76
C GLU A 121 -9.94 0.08 7.06
N ALA A 122 -10.35 -1.19 7.13
CA ALA A 122 -10.10 -2.07 8.28
C ALA A 122 -8.62 -2.40 8.51
N PHE A 123 -7.78 -2.30 7.48
CA PHE A 123 -6.36 -2.64 7.54
C PHE A 123 -5.44 -1.42 7.66
N LEU A 124 -5.98 -0.23 7.47
CA LEU A 124 -5.21 0.99 7.33
C LEU A 124 -5.46 1.94 8.49
N GLU A 125 -4.39 2.50 9.03
CA GLU A 125 -4.52 3.66 9.90
C GLU A 125 -4.92 4.89 9.05
N ALA A 126 -5.94 5.63 9.50
CA ALA A 126 -6.53 6.71 8.70
C ALA A 126 -5.48 7.76 8.30
N LYS A 127 -4.62 8.16 9.24
CA LYS A 127 -3.64 9.25 9.07
C LYS A 127 -2.26 8.80 8.60
N GLN A 128 -2.07 7.51 8.33
CA GLN A 128 -0.78 6.96 7.88
C GLN A 128 -0.90 6.34 6.50
N GLU A 129 0.21 6.31 5.77
CA GLU A 129 0.32 5.67 4.46
C GLU A 129 0.94 4.28 4.61
N ALA A 130 0.40 3.29 3.91
CA ALA A 130 1.00 1.96 3.82
C ALA A 130 1.79 1.88 2.51
N LEU A 131 3.01 2.42 2.52
CA LEU A 131 3.83 2.49 1.30
C LEU A 131 4.49 1.16 1.00
N LEU A 132 4.43 0.79 -0.28
CA LEU A 132 5.19 -0.31 -0.84
C LEU A 132 6.42 0.26 -1.57
N LEU A 133 7.59 -0.29 -1.27
CA LEU A 133 8.86 0.16 -1.85
C LEU A 133 9.52 -0.98 -2.62
N ALA A 134 9.86 -0.77 -3.89
CA ALA A 134 10.81 -1.63 -4.59
C ALA A 134 12.21 -1.00 -4.63
N ILE A 135 13.23 -1.85 -4.51
CA ILE A 135 14.64 -1.45 -4.53
C ILE A 135 15.41 -2.27 -5.55
N HIS A 136 16.20 -1.61 -6.40
CA HIS A 136 17.08 -2.28 -7.35
C HIS A 136 18.40 -1.52 -7.55
N VAL A 137 19.47 -2.24 -7.87
CA VAL A 137 20.79 -1.66 -8.16
C VAL A 137 21.11 -1.89 -9.63
N TYR A 138 21.42 -0.82 -10.36
CA TYR A 138 21.80 -0.89 -11.77
C TYR A 138 22.95 0.08 -12.05
N GLN A 139 24.03 -0.39 -12.67
CA GLN A 139 25.20 0.42 -13.04
C GLN A 139 25.68 1.39 -11.93
N GLN A 140 25.89 0.87 -10.72
CA GLN A 140 26.33 1.65 -9.53
C GLN A 140 25.33 2.70 -9.02
N GLN A 141 24.07 2.64 -9.43
CA GLN A 141 23.00 3.49 -8.92
C GLN A 141 21.95 2.68 -8.17
N LEU A 142 21.43 3.26 -7.10
CA LEU A 142 20.31 2.70 -6.35
C LEU A 142 19.01 3.32 -6.86
N GLY A 143 18.14 2.50 -7.43
CA GLY A 143 16.81 2.87 -7.89
C GLY A 143 15.75 2.46 -6.89
N LEU A 144 14.85 3.39 -6.59
CA LEU A 144 13.71 3.18 -5.70
C LEU A 144 12.42 3.50 -6.45
N ALA A 145 11.40 2.70 -6.18
CA ALA A 145 10.05 2.94 -6.67
C ALA A 145 9.07 2.80 -5.50
N VAL A 146 8.20 3.79 -5.32
CA VAL A 146 7.32 3.92 -4.17
C VAL A 146 5.89 3.95 -4.66
N LEU A 147 5.03 3.13 -4.07
CA LEU A 147 3.62 3.06 -4.39
C LEU A 147 2.76 3.14 -3.13
N ASP A 148 1.73 3.98 -3.18
CA ASP A 148 0.61 3.93 -2.24
C ASP A 148 -0.62 3.39 -2.98
N MET A 149 -0.96 2.13 -2.70
CA MET A 149 -2.11 1.47 -3.29
C MET A 149 -3.45 2.13 -2.95
N SER A 150 -3.51 2.85 -1.84
CA SER A 150 -4.74 3.46 -1.34
C SER A 150 -5.02 4.84 -1.93
N SER A 151 -4.05 5.44 -2.64
CA SER A 151 -4.21 6.73 -3.34
C SER A 151 -3.86 6.67 -4.83
N GLY A 152 -3.13 5.63 -5.26
CA GLY A 152 -2.59 5.52 -6.60
C GLY A 152 -1.33 6.34 -6.86
N ARG A 153 -0.76 6.94 -5.81
CA ARG A 153 0.50 7.67 -5.92
C ARG A 153 1.64 6.71 -6.25
N PHE A 154 2.27 6.92 -7.39
CA PHE A 154 3.43 6.16 -7.84
C PHE A 154 4.59 7.10 -8.14
N SER A 155 5.69 6.98 -7.42
CA SER A 155 6.89 7.77 -7.65
C SER A 155 8.15 6.91 -7.76
N VAL A 156 9.16 7.48 -8.41
CA VAL A 156 10.51 6.91 -8.52
C VAL A 156 11.53 7.93 -8.09
N LEU A 157 12.61 7.43 -7.48
CA LEU A 157 13.79 8.23 -7.21
C LEU A 157 15.05 7.40 -7.42
N ARG A 158 16.17 8.11 -7.55
CA ARG A 158 17.51 7.52 -7.54
C ARG A 158 18.30 8.13 -6.40
N CYS A 159 19.15 7.34 -5.77
CA CYS A 159 20.13 7.82 -4.82
C CYS A 159 21.46 7.13 -5.02
N GLU A 160 22.48 7.62 -4.33
CA GLU A 160 23.81 7.02 -4.34
C GLU A 160 23.75 5.58 -3.82
N LEU A 161 24.56 4.70 -4.40
CA LEU A 161 24.67 3.32 -3.95
C LEU A 161 25.46 3.25 -2.63
N SER A 162 24.79 3.59 -1.53
CA SER A 162 25.38 3.50 -0.19
C SER A 162 24.32 3.12 0.87
N PRO A 163 24.74 2.42 1.95
CA PRO A 163 23.84 2.13 3.07
C PRO A 163 23.25 3.39 3.71
N ALA A 164 24.03 4.47 3.78
CA ALA A 164 23.60 5.73 4.40
C ALA A 164 22.52 6.43 3.58
N ALA A 165 22.68 6.49 2.25
CA ALA A 165 21.67 7.06 1.35
C ALA A 165 20.37 6.26 1.41
N LEU A 166 20.45 4.93 1.38
CA LEU A 166 19.26 4.09 1.54
C LEU A 166 18.59 4.28 2.90
N ALA A 167 19.36 4.32 4.00
CA ALA A 167 18.82 4.53 5.34
C ALA A 167 18.08 5.87 5.47
N ALA A 168 18.59 6.94 4.86
CA ALA A 168 17.91 8.24 4.83
C ALA A 168 16.55 8.15 4.12
N GLU A 169 16.48 7.45 2.99
CA GLU A 169 15.23 7.26 2.25
C GLU A 169 14.25 6.33 2.97
N LEU A 170 14.73 5.25 3.61
CA LEU A 170 13.89 4.37 4.42
C LEU A 170 13.31 5.07 5.65
N ALA A 171 14.09 5.95 6.29
CA ALA A 171 13.61 6.77 7.40
C ALA A 171 12.61 7.85 6.94
N ARG A 172 12.75 8.36 5.71
CA ARG A 172 11.83 9.33 5.13
C ARG A 172 10.50 8.69 4.73
N LEU A 173 10.57 7.60 3.97
CA LEU A 173 9.42 6.92 3.35
C LEU A 173 8.70 6.01 4.35
N ASN A 174 9.45 5.40 5.27
CA ASN A 174 8.96 4.39 6.20
C ASN A 174 8.01 3.36 5.54
N PRO A 175 8.47 2.61 4.51
CA PRO A 175 7.62 1.66 3.81
C PRO A 175 7.08 0.58 4.75
N ALA A 176 5.81 0.23 4.55
CA ALA A 176 5.15 -0.88 5.22
C ALA A 176 5.66 -2.24 4.71
N GLU A 177 6.17 -2.29 3.47
CA GLU A 177 6.74 -3.48 2.87
C GLU A 177 7.80 -3.11 1.83
N ILE A 178 8.89 -3.90 1.78
CA ILE A 178 9.95 -3.75 0.79
C ILE A 178 9.97 -4.96 -0.15
N VAL A 179 10.05 -4.69 -1.45
CA VAL A 179 10.21 -5.66 -2.53
C VAL A 179 11.61 -5.54 -3.13
N LEU A 180 12.34 -6.65 -3.25
CA LEU A 180 13.64 -6.66 -3.95
C LEU A 180 13.94 -8.02 -4.56
N SER A 181 14.90 -8.03 -5.48
CA SER A 181 15.43 -9.26 -6.07
C SER A 181 16.11 -10.12 -4.99
N GLU A 182 15.89 -11.43 -5.01
CA GLU A 182 16.42 -12.36 -4.01
C GLU A 182 17.96 -12.41 -3.94
N ASP A 183 18.64 -12.06 -5.04
CA ASP A 183 20.09 -12.00 -5.20
C ASP A 183 20.69 -10.60 -4.92
N SER A 184 19.85 -9.62 -4.53
CA SER A 184 20.30 -8.26 -4.30
C SER A 184 21.21 -8.14 -3.08
N ALA A 185 22.40 -7.57 -3.28
CA ALA A 185 23.35 -7.26 -2.21
C ALA A 185 22.80 -6.25 -1.18
N VAL A 186 21.80 -5.45 -1.57
CA VAL A 186 21.13 -4.47 -0.69
C VAL A 186 20.42 -5.14 0.48
N LEU A 187 20.08 -6.43 0.37
CA LEU A 187 19.48 -7.19 1.47
C LEU A 187 20.29 -7.11 2.77
N ALA A 188 21.62 -7.00 2.68
CA ALA A 188 22.50 -6.89 3.83
C ALA A 188 22.41 -5.52 4.55
N TRP A 189 21.86 -4.50 3.90
CA TRP A 189 21.70 -3.15 4.46
C TRP A 189 20.34 -2.95 5.14
N LEU A 190 19.39 -3.84 4.88
CA LEU A 190 18.03 -3.71 5.38
C LEU A 190 17.89 -4.25 6.80
N ASP A 191 17.11 -3.55 7.60
CA ASP A 191 16.68 -4.05 8.90
C ASP A 191 15.54 -5.07 8.73
N LYS A 192 15.40 -5.98 9.70
CA LYS A 192 14.32 -6.98 9.72
C LYS A 192 13.08 -6.47 10.46
N THR A 193 12.95 -5.14 10.61
CA THR A 193 11.84 -4.52 11.35
C THR A 193 10.55 -4.48 10.55
N ARG A 194 10.64 -4.64 9.22
CA ARG A 194 9.53 -4.63 8.29
C ARG A 194 9.56 -5.83 7.36
N PRO A 195 8.42 -6.23 6.77
CA PRO A 195 8.34 -7.28 5.76
C PRO A 195 9.25 -6.98 4.57
N ILE A 196 10.06 -7.98 4.22
CA ILE A 196 10.88 -8.00 3.02
C ILE A 196 10.41 -9.13 2.13
N THR A 197 9.87 -8.77 0.98
CA THR A 197 9.40 -9.70 -0.05
C THR A 197 10.47 -9.86 -1.11
N LYS A 198 11.03 -11.07 -1.18
CA LYS A 198 12.03 -11.43 -2.20
C LYS A 198 11.32 -11.90 -3.46
N ARG A 199 11.76 -11.35 -4.59
CA ARG A 199 11.22 -11.64 -5.92
C ARG A 199 12.34 -12.17 -6.82
N GLN A 200 11.94 -12.82 -7.90
CA GLN A 200 12.89 -13.48 -8.79
C GLN A 200 13.68 -12.45 -9.62
N PRO A 201 14.96 -12.69 -9.93
CA PRO A 201 15.78 -11.71 -10.65
C PRO A 201 15.24 -11.32 -12.03
N TRP A 202 14.54 -12.24 -12.71
CA TRP A 202 13.94 -11.98 -14.02
C TRP A 202 12.80 -10.95 -13.99
N GLU A 203 12.23 -10.64 -12.83
CA GLU A 203 11.26 -9.55 -12.66
C GLU A 203 11.93 -8.17 -12.68
N PHE A 204 13.25 -8.10 -12.47
CA PHE A 204 14.04 -6.88 -12.42
C PHE A 204 14.84 -6.69 -13.73
N VAL A 205 14.14 -6.74 -14.86
CA VAL A 205 14.72 -6.55 -16.21
C VAL A 205 14.20 -5.26 -16.82
N LEU A 206 15.10 -4.44 -17.38
CA LEU A 206 14.79 -3.08 -17.85
C LEU A 206 13.74 -3.07 -18.96
N GLU A 207 13.92 -3.91 -19.98
CA GLU A 207 13.04 -3.97 -21.14
C GLU A 207 11.62 -4.38 -20.75
N THR A 208 11.51 -5.40 -19.88
CA THR A 208 10.23 -5.85 -19.33
C THR A 208 9.59 -4.75 -18.47
N ALA A 209 10.36 -4.09 -17.61
CA ALA A 209 9.86 -3.02 -16.77
C ALA A 209 9.31 -1.84 -17.58
N GLN A 210 10.05 -1.40 -18.60
CA GLN A 210 9.61 -0.35 -19.53
C GLN A 210 8.32 -0.76 -20.24
N TYR A 211 8.26 -1.97 -20.78
CA TYR A 211 7.07 -2.48 -21.45
C TYR A 211 5.84 -2.48 -20.52
N LEU A 212 5.99 -3.01 -19.30
CA LEU A 212 4.89 -3.09 -18.34
C LEU A 212 4.38 -1.71 -17.90
N LEU A 213 5.29 -0.75 -17.68
CA LEU A 213 4.93 0.61 -17.30
C LEU A 213 4.25 1.35 -18.46
N CYS A 214 4.79 1.27 -19.68
CA CYS A 214 4.17 1.85 -20.87
C CYS A 214 2.78 1.27 -21.13
N GLN A 215 2.61 -0.05 -20.96
CA GLN A 215 1.32 -0.70 -21.07
C GLN A 215 0.33 -0.20 -20.00
N GLN A 216 0.78 -0.09 -18.74
CA GLN A 216 -0.05 0.38 -17.63
C GLN A 216 -0.55 1.82 -17.84
N PHE A 217 0.34 2.72 -18.27
CA PHE A 217 0.01 4.13 -18.46
C PHE A 217 -0.54 4.46 -19.85
N ALA A 218 -0.67 3.45 -20.73
CA ALA A 218 -1.10 3.59 -22.12
C ALA A 218 -0.29 4.64 -22.91
N VAL A 219 1.04 4.62 -22.74
CA VAL A 219 1.99 5.52 -23.43
C VAL A 219 2.98 4.74 -24.28
N LYS A 220 3.67 5.43 -25.20
CA LYS A 220 4.72 4.83 -26.04
C LYS A 220 6.06 4.70 -25.30
N ASP A 221 6.39 5.69 -24.48
CA ASP A 221 7.63 5.79 -23.72
C ASP A 221 7.40 6.54 -22.41
N LEU A 222 8.42 6.57 -21.56
CA LEU A 222 8.36 7.21 -20.25
C LEU A 222 8.95 8.63 -20.25
N GLN A 223 9.18 9.24 -21.42
CA GLN A 223 9.76 10.59 -21.50
C GLN A 223 8.85 11.64 -20.88
N GLY A 224 7.53 11.52 -21.12
CA GLY A 224 6.52 12.43 -20.55
C GLY A 224 6.46 12.41 -19.01
N PHE A 225 6.96 11.35 -18.38
CA PHE A 225 7.05 11.22 -16.92
C PHE A 225 8.43 11.63 -16.37
N GLY A 226 9.41 11.88 -17.24
CA GLY A 226 10.76 12.28 -16.86
C GLY A 226 11.65 11.17 -16.30
N CYS A 227 11.23 9.89 -16.35
CA CYS A 227 11.99 8.76 -15.78
C CYS A 227 12.68 7.86 -16.83
N GLN A 228 12.58 8.17 -18.12
CA GLN A 228 13.19 7.38 -19.20
C GLN A 228 14.69 7.12 -18.99
N GLU A 229 15.42 8.12 -18.48
CA GLU A 229 16.87 8.06 -18.25
C GLU A 229 17.24 7.56 -16.83
N MET A 230 16.32 6.88 -16.14
CA MET A 230 16.52 6.37 -14.78
C MET A 230 16.35 4.84 -14.72
N PRO A 231 17.22 4.05 -15.39
CA PRO A 231 17.03 2.61 -15.56
C PRO A 231 16.92 1.86 -14.22
N ALA A 232 17.72 2.21 -13.21
CA ALA A 232 17.64 1.60 -11.89
C ALA A 232 16.23 1.72 -11.27
N SER A 233 15.65 2.92 -11.35
CA SER A 233 14.34 3.21 -10.76
C SER A 233 13.19 2.68 -11.62
N VAL A 234 13.34 2.67 -12.95
CA VAL A 234 12.39 2.06 -13.89
C VAL A 234 12.30 0.55 -13.65
N ILE A 235 13.43 -0.13 -13.49
CA ILE A 235 13.47 -1.57 -13.15
C ILE A 235 12.72 -1.83 -11.84
N ALA A 236 13.03 -1.05 -10.79
CA ALA A 236 12.33 -1.16 -9.51
C ALA A 236 10.81 -0.95 -9.67
N ALA A 237 10.39 0.05 -10.45
CA ALA A 237 8.98 0.34 -10.70
C ALA A 237 8.27 -0.77 -11.49
N GLY A 238 8.93 -1.38 -12.48
CA GLY A 238 8.38 -2.51 -13.22
C GLY A 238 8.14 -3.73 -12.34
N ALA A 239 9.13 -4.10 -11.51
CA ALA A 239 9.00 -5.18 -10.55
C ALA A 239 7.90 -4.90 -9.51
N LEU A 240 7.82 -3.65 -9.02
CA LEU A 240 6.77 -3.22 -8.10
C LEU A 240 5.37 -3.36 -8.70
N LEU A 241 5.21 -2.92 -9.96
CA LEU A 241 3.95 -3.03 -10.70
C LEU A 241 3.54 -4.49 -10.91
N GLN A 242 4.49 -5.36 -11.28
CA GLN A 242 4.23 -6.79 -11.42
C GLN A 242 3.76 -7.41 -10.10
N TYR A 243 4.45 -7.11 -9.00
CA TYR A 243 4.08 -7.60 -7.67
C TYR A 243 2.68 -7.16 -7.24
N VAL A 244 2.31 -5.92 -7.54
CA VAL A 244 0.97 -5.40 -7.24
C VAL A 244 -0.10 -6.08 -8.10
N LYS A 245 0.18 -6.32 -9.39
CA LYS A 245 -0.72 -7.09 -10.26
C LYS A 245 -0.94 -8.50 -9.73
N ASP A 246 0.12 -9.16 -9.26
CA ASP A 246 0.05 -10.52 -8.71
C ASP A 246 -0.77 -10.57 -7.40
N THR A 247 -0.68 -9.54 -6.56
CA THR A 247 -1.36 -9.48 -5.25
C THR A 247 -2.83 -9.07 -5.37
N GLN A 248 -3.14 -8.08 -6.20
CA GLN A 248 -4.53 -7.60 -6.39
C GLN A 248 -5.33 -8.48 -7.35
N LYS A 249 -4.68 -9.07 -8.36
CA LYS A 249 -5.33 -9.87 -9.43
C LYS A 249 -6.48 -9.14 -10.16
N THR A 250 -6.39 -7.81 -10.22
CA THR A 250 -7.35 -6.94 -10.92
C THR A 250 -6.63 -5.83 -11.67
N ASP A 251 -7.33 -5.20 -12.60
CA ASP A 251 -6.82 -3.99 -13.28
C ASP A 251 -6.58 -2.86 -12.28
N LEU A 252 -5.51 -2.09 -12.48
CA LEU A 252 -5.06 -1.04 -11.58
C LEU A 252 -5.37 0.35 -12.17
N LEU A 253 -6.65 0.63 -12.42
CA LEU A 253 -7.09 1.80 -13.22
C LEU A 253 -6.76 3.17 -12.60
N HIS A 254 -6.54 3.21 -11.28
CA HIS A 254 -6.17 4.42 -10.55
C HIS A 254 -4.67 4.75 -10.66
N LEU A 255 -3.84 3.81 -11.13
CA LEU A 255 -2.42 4.05 -11.39
C LEU A 255 -2.26 4.66 -12.79
N GLN A 256 -2.42 5.99 -12.86
CA GLN A 256 -2.50 6.73 -14.12
C GLN A 256 -1.18 7.35 -14.57
N GLY A 257 -0.17 7.35 -13.72
CA GLY A 257 1.14 7.88 -14.07
C GLY A 257 2.18 7.60 -13.00
N ILE A 258 3.41 8.04 -13.28
CA ILE A 258 4.55 7.93 -12.37
C ILE A 258 5.27 9.27 -12.32
N SER A 259 5.71 9.69 -11.14
CA SER A 259 6.44 10.95 -10.96
C SER A 259 7.88 10.71 -10.52
N VAL A 260 8.80 11.55 -10.97
CA VAL A 260 10.18 11.53 -10.49
C VAL A 260 10.34 12.45 -9.28
N GLU A 261 10.87 11.92 -8.18
CA GLU A 261 11.35 12.70 -7.04
C GLU A 261 12.85 12.96 -7.20
N GLN A 262 13.25 14.23 -7.30
CA GLN A 262 14.66 14.62 -7.37
C GLN A 262 15.18 15.00 -5.97
N SER A 263 16.38 14.55 -5.62
CA SER A 263 17.02 14.92 -4.35
C SER A 263 17.22 16.44 -4.20
N GLY A 264 17.31 17.17 -5.32
CA GLY A 264 17.48 18.62 -5.35
C GLY A 264 16.22 19.43 -5.00
N ASP A 265 15.03 18.82 -5.04
CA ASP A 265 13.76 19.53 -4.84
C ASP A 265 13.49 19.85 -3.36
N PHE A 266 14.13 19.12 -2.46
CA PHE A 266 13.88 19.14 -1.03
C PHE A 266 15.14 19.39 -0.21
N ILE A 267 14.96 19.87 1.03
CA ILE A 267 16.03 19.93 2.02
C ILE A 267 16.39 18.50 2.42
N TYR A 268 17.67 18.16 2.28
CA TYR A 268 18.18 16.87 2.72
C TYR A 268 18.17 16.79 4.25
N LEU A 269 17.56 15.73 4.77
CA LEU A 269 17.56 15.38 6.19
C LEU A 269 17.93 13.91 6.27
N ASP A 270 19.05 13.62 6.94
CA ASP A 270 19.47 12.24 7.20
C ASP A 270 18.53 11.54 8.22
N ALA A 271 18.69 10.23 8.36
CA ALA A 271 17.86 9.42 9.25
C ALA A 271 17.94 9.88 10.73
N VAL A 272 19.12 10.32 11.18
CA VAL A 272 19.37 10.75 12.57
C VAL A 272 18.67 12.07 12.85
N THR A 273 18.78 13.03 11.94
CA THR A 273 18.13 14.35 12.02
C THR A 273 16.62 14.19 12.07
N ARG A 274 16.04 13.35 11.19
CA ARG A 274 14.59 13.08 11.19
C ARG A 274 14.11 12.49 12.52
N ARG A 275 14.88 11.55 13.07
CA ARG A 275 14.58 10.93 14.37
C ARG A 275 14.68 11.93 15.52
N ASN A 276 15.72 12.75 15.55
CA ASN A 276 15.95 13.72 16.62
C ASN A 276 14.99 14.92 16.58
N LEU A 277 14.49 15.27 15.39
CA LEU A 277 13.45 16.29 15.24
C LEU A 277 12.04 15.77 15.54
N GLU A 278 11.89 14.46 15.79
CA GLU A 278 10.62 13.82 16.12
C GLU A 278 9.47 14.22 15.17
N LEU A 279 9.74 14.21 13.86
CA LEU A 279 8.84 14.80 12.85
C LEU A 279 7.44 14.19 12.89
N THR A 280 7.35 12.86 12.97
CA THR A 280 6.08 12.11 13.00
C THR A 280 5.99 11.12 14.14
N GLN A 281 7.11 10.81 14.79
CA GLN A 281 7.23 9.90 15.93
C GLN A 281 8.31 10.40 16.88
N THR A 282 8.13 10.16 18.16
CA THR A 282 9.11 10.46 19.20
C THR A 282 10.25 9.45 19.20
N LEU A 283 11.31 9.72 19.98
CA LEU A 283 12.42 8.80 20.20
C LEU A 283 11.99 7.47 20.84
N GLU A 284 10.85 7.46 21.56
CA GLU A 284 10.20 6.28 22.13
C GLU A 284 9.30 5.54 21.12
N GLY A 285 9.13 6.07 19.91
CA GLY A 285 8.27 5.51 18.86
C GLY A 285 6.78 5.84 19.02
N LYS A 286 6.41 6.79 19.90
CA LYS A 286 5.03 7.26 20.04
C LYS A 286 4.72 8.31 18.98
N THR A 287 3.46 8.39 18.56
CA THR A 287 3.02 9.45 17.64
C THR A 287 2.67 10.73 18.39
N GLU A 288 2.23 10.63 19.65
CA GLU A 288 1.93 11.76 20.53
C GLU A 288 3.18 12.60 20.79
N TYR A 289 3.00 13.92 20.91
CA TYR A 289 4.07 14.90 21.17
C TYR A 289 5.09 15.09 20.04
N SER A 290 4.94 14.40 18.90
CA SER A 290 5.71 14.68 17.67
C SER A 290 5.31 16.01 17.03
N LEU A 291 6.14 16.54 16.13
CA LEU A 291 5.82 17.77 15.37
C LEU A 291 4.51 17.61 14.57
N ALA A 292 4.32 16.46 13.91
CA ALA A 292 3.10 16.16 13.19
C ALA A 292 1.89 16.15 14.13
N TRP A 293 2.01 15.61 15.35
CA TRP A 293 0.90 15.61 16.31
C TRP A 293 0.49 17.03 16.72
N VAL A 294 1.45 17.93 16.90
CA VAL A 294 1.16 19.35 17.23
C VAL A 294 0.50 20.07 16.06
N LEU A 295 0.92 19.81 14.83
CA LEU A 295 0.46 20.55 13.64
C LEU A 295 -0.81 19.97 12.98
N ASP A 296 -1.10 18.68 13.18
CA ASP A 296 -2.14 17.95 12.45
C ASP A 296 -3.55 18.20 13.01
N HIS A 297 -4.08 19.37 12.65
CA HIS A 297 -5.49 19.75 12.81
C HIS A 297 -6.29 19.60 11.50
N CYS A 298 -5.83 18.75 10.58
CA CYS A 298 -6.54 18.51 9.32
C CYS A 298 -7.91 17.86 9.58
N GLN A 299 -8.92 18.30 8.83
CA GLN A 299 -10.30 17.80 8.93
C GLN A 299 -10.54 16.50 8.14
N THR A 300 -9.60 16.13 7.27
CA THR A 300 -9.65 14.90 6.47
C THR A 300 -8.41 14.04 6.70
N ALA A 301 -8.59 12.73 6.61
CA ALA A 301 -7.50 11.77 6.73
C ALA A 301 -6.44 11.94 5.62
N MET A 302 -6.88 12.19 4.37
CA MET A 302 -5.99 12.50 3.25
C MET A 302 -5.18 13.79 3.48
N GLY A 303 -5.78 14.81 4.11
CA GLY A 303 -5.09 16.03 4.50
C GLY A 303 -3.98 15.76 5.53
N SER A 304 -4.27 14.96 6.56
CA SER A 304 -3.27 14.54 7.56
C SER A 304 -2.11 13.77 6.92
N ARG A 305 -2.38 12.86 5.98
CA ARG A 305 -1.34 12.13 5.23
C ARG A 305 -0.46 13.07 4.40
N LEU A 306 -1.08 14.03 3.69
CA LEU A 306 -0.37 15.04 2.90
C LEU A 306 0.52 15.92 3.77
N LEU A 307 0.02 16.39 4.92
CA LEU A 307 0.79 17.20 5.87
C LEU A 307 2.04 16.45 6.34
N ARG A 308 1.89 15.20 6.78
CA ARG A 308 3.02 14.36 7.23
C ARG A 308 4.07 14.20 6.12
N ARG A 309 3.63 14.01 4.88
CA ARG A 309 4.53 13.94 3.71
C ARG A 309 5.32 15.24 3.53
N TRP A 310 4.66 16.39 3.63
CA TRP A 310 5.32 17.70 3.53
C TRP A 310 6.34 17.95 4.66
N LEU A 311 6.05 17.51 5.89
CA LEU A 311 7.01 17.61 7.00
C LEU A 311 8.28 16.80 6.72
N HIS A 312 8.15 15.67 6.03
CA HIS A 312 9.29 14.85 5.63
C HIS A 312 10.00 15.34 4.36
N GLN A 313 9.42 16.28 3.61
CA GLN A 313 9.94 16.81 2.35
C GLN A 313 9.86 18.35 2.30
N PRO A 314 10.68 19.07 3.07
CA PRO A 314 10.69 20.52 3.02
C PRO A 314 11.16 21.00 1.65
N LEU A 315 10.32 21.76 0.95
CA LEU A 315 10.59 22.23 -0.42
C LEU A 315 11.72 23.26 -0.47
N ARG A 316 12.50 23.24 -1.56
CA ARG A 316 13.50 24.28 -1.89
C ARG A 316 12.99 25.28 -2.93
N HIS A 317 11.95 24.93 -3.67
CA HIS A 317 11.40 25.76 -4.74
C HIS A 317 10.65 26.98 -4.18
N GLN A 318 11.32 28.15 -4.19
CA GLN A 318 10.82 29.39 -3.59
C GLN A 318 9.45 29.84 -4.12
N PRO A 319 9.15 29.81 -5.45
CA PRO A 319 7.84 30.21 -5.93
C PRO A 319 6.69 29.39 -5.32
N THR A 320 6.88 28.08 -5.18
CA THR A 320 5.87 27.20 -4.55
C THR A 320 5.70 27.52 -3.07
N LEU A 321 6.79 27.84 -2.36
CA LEU A 321 6.72 28.24 -0.95
C LEU A 321 5.93 29.55 -0.79
N LEU A 322 6.22 30.56 -1.60
CA LEU A 322 5.51 31.84 -1.59
C LEU A 322 4.02 31.67 -1.88
N GLN A 323 3.67 30.85 -2.88
CA GLN A 323 2.28 30.52 -3.18
C GLN A 323 1.55 29.86 -2.00
N ARG A 324 2.22 28.94 -1.28
CA ARG A 324 1.66 28.32 -0.06
C ARG A 324 1.46 29.34 1.05
N GLN A 325 2.45 30.20 1.29
CA GLN A 325 2.37 31.25 2.31
C GLN A 325 1.25 32.25 2.01
N GLN A 326 1.12 32.68 0.76
CA GLN A 326 0.04 33.56 0.30
C GLN A 326 -1.34 32.93 0.53
N ALA A 327 -1.52 31.66 0.14
CA ALA A 327 -2.77 30.95 0.39
C ALA A 327 -3.10 30.87 1.89
N ILE A 328 -2.11 30.57 2.75
CA ILE A 328 -2.30 30.55 4.21
C ILE A 328 -2.73 31.91 4.76
N MET A 329 -2.09 33.00 4.32
CA MET A 329 -2.45 34.36 4.74
C MET A 329 -3.88 34.72 4.31
N GLU A 330 -4.26 34.40 3.08
CA GLU A 330 -5.61 34.67 2.59
C GLU A 330 -6.66 33.85 3.36
N LEU A 331 -6.42 32.55 3.57
CA LEU A 331 -7.33 31.70 4.35
C LEU A 331 -7.45 32.13 5.82
N SER A 332 -6.42 32.77 6.37
CA SER A 332 -6.44 33.31 7.74
C SER A 332 -7.22 34.63 7.85
N THR A 333 -7.41 35.34 6.74
CA THR A 333 -8.18 36.57 6.71
C THR A 333 -9.66 36.26 6.95
N ASP A 334 -10.30 36.99 7.87
CA ASP A 334 -11.69 36.80 8.28
C ASP A 334 -12.05 35.35 8.67
N TYR A 335 -11.06 34.59 9.15
CA TYR A 335 -11.22 33.19 9.56
C TYR A 335 -11.86 32.29 8.48
N LEU A 336 -11.57 32.56 7.20
CA LEU A 336 -12.13 31.77 6.08
C LEU A 336 -11.85 30.27 6.23
N TYR A 337 -10.70 29.90 6.81
CA TYR A 337 -10.37 28.51 7.08
C TYR A 337 -11.42 27.78 7.94
N GLU A 338 -12.08 28.43 8.90
CA GLU A 338 -13.08 27.77 9.78
C GLU A 338 -14.31 27.34 8.99
N LYS A 339 -14.76 28.17 8.05
CA LYS A 339 -15.88 27.85 7.15
C LYS A 339 -15.51 26.69 6.24
N LEU A 340 -14.30 26.72 5.66
CA LEU A 340 -13.82 25.63 4.79
C LEU A 340 -13.65 24.32 5.56
N GLN A 341 -13.21 24.38 6.82
CA GLN A 341 -13.02 23.19 7.65
C GLN A 341 -14.30 22.39 7.83
N GLN A 342 -15.45 23.05 8.01
CA GLN A 342 -16.75 22.36 8.13
C GLN A 342 -17.09 21.56 6.87
N HIS A 343 -16.91 22.15 5.69
CA HIS A 343 -17.13 21.46 4.41
C HIS A 343 -16.10 20.36 4.15
N LEU A 344 -14.82 20.61 4.45
CA LEU A 344 -13.76 19.60 4.30
C LEU A 344 -13.99 18.39 5.21
N GLN A 345 -14.50 18.59 6.43
CA GLN A 345 -14.82 17.50 7.35
C GLN A 345 -15.87 16.55 6.75
N ALA A 346 -16.90 17.09 6.08
CA ALA A 346 -17.95 16.32 5.44
C ALA A 346 -17.44 15.48 4.26
N ILE A 347 -16.39 15.95 3.55
CA ILE A 347 -15.77 15.23 2.44
C ILE A 347 -15.09 13.92 2.89
N GLY A 348 -14.47 13.92 4.08
CA GLY A 348 -13.81 12.73 4.62
C GLY A 348 -12.63 12.22 3.77
N ASP A 349 -12.49 10.89 3.66
CA ASP A 349 -11.37 10.22 2.94
C ASP A 349 -11.79 9.74 1.54
N CYS A 350 -12.07 10.70 0.65
CA CYS A 350 -12.47 10.40 -0.71
C CYS A 350 -11.33 9.75 -1.53
N GLU A 351 -10.07 10.08 -1.25
CA GLU A 351 -8.88 9.48 -1.90
C GLU A 351 -8.90 7.95 -1.82
N ARG A 352 -9.08 7.38 -0.62
CA ARG A 352 -9.13 5.91 -0.44
C ARG A 352 -10.41 5.29 -0.98
N ILE A 353 -11.53 6.01 -0.95
CA ILE A 353 -12.79 5.56 -1.57
C ILE A 353 -12.60 5.37 -3.08
N LEU A 354 -11.99 6.35 -3.75
CA LEU A 354 -11.73 6.29 -5.19
C LEU A 354 -10.80 5.13 -5.56
N ALA A 355 -9.76 4.86 -4.77
CA ALA A 355 -8.90 3.70 -4.98
C ALA A 355 -9.68 2.37 -4.87
N ARG A 356 -10.56 2.22 -3.88
CA ARG A 356 -11.44 1.03 -3.76
C ARG A 356 -12.42 0.89 -4.92
N ILE A 357 -12.94 2.00 -5.44
CA ILE A 357 -13.79 1.98 -6.64
C ILE A 357 -12.98 1.47 -7.85
N ALA A 358 -11.78 1.99 -8.05
CA ALA A 358 -10.91 1.56 -9.15
C ALA A 358 -10.53 0.07 -9.06
N LEU A 359 -10.33 -0.44 -7.84
CA LEU A 359 -10.06 -1.86 -7.56
C LEU A 359 -11.32 -2.75 -7.49
N LYS A 360 -12.51 -2.18 -7.75
CA LYS A 360 -13.81 -2.88 -7.67
C LYS A 360 -14.07 -3.53 -6.31
N SER A 361 -13.53 -2.95 -5.24
CA SER A 361 -13.68 -3.41 -3.85
C SER A 361 -14.49 -2.44 -2.97
N ALA A 362 -15.02 -1.36 -3.54
CA ALA A 362 -15.84 -0.39 -2.82
C ALA A 362 -17.15 -1.01 -2.28
N ARG A 363 -17.50 -0.67 -1.04
CA ARG A 363 -18.75 -1.10 -0.37
C ARG A 363 -19.88 -0.10 -0.63
N PRO A 364 -21.17 -0.46 -0.44
CA PRO A 364 -22.28 0.48 -0.62
C PRO A 364 -22.15 1.78 0.19
N ARG A 365 -21.54 1.70 1.39
CA ARG A 365 -21.25 2.87 2.23
C ARG A 365 -20.22 3.81 1.61
N ASP A 366 -19.23 3.28 0.88
CA ASP A 366 -18.24 4.09 0.17
C ASP A 366 -18.91 4.94 -0.92
N LEU A 367 -19.82 4.34 -1.69
CA LEU A 367 -20.58 5.04 -2.73
C LEU A 367 -21.53 6.08 -2.14
N SER A 368 -22.15 5.78 -0.99
CA SER A 368 -23.02 6.71 -0.28
C SER A 368 -22.24 7.94 0.23
N ARG A 369 -21.04 7.72 0.80
CA ARG A 369 -20.11 8.79 1.20
C ARG A 369 -19.66 9.61 -0.01
N LEU A 370 -19.32 8.97 -1.13
CA LEU A 370 -18.90 9.68 -2.34
C LEU A 370 -20.01 10.58 -2.91
N ARG A 371 -21.27 10.13 -2.85
CA ARG A 371 -22.42 10.97 -3.20
C ARG A 371 -22.48 12.22 -2.31
N GLU A 372 -22.26 12.06 -1.00
CA GLU A 372 -22.23 13.19 -0.06
C GLU A 372 -21.07 14.14 -0.37
N VAL A 373 -19.89 13.62 -0.72
CA VAL A 373 -18.75 14.44 -1.19
C VAL A 373 -19.16 15.32 -2.37
N PHE A 374 -19.81 14.75 -3.39
CA PHE A 374 -20.23 15.51 -4.57
C PHE A 374 -21.27 16.60 -4.24
N ALA A 375 -22.13 16.37 -3.25
CA ALA A 375 -23.08 17.38 -2.78
C ALA A 375 -22.41 18.56 -2.05
N GLU A 376 -21.23 18.36 -1.45
CA GLU A 376 -20.47 19.40 -0.75
C GLU A 376 -19.61 20.27 -1.69
N LEU A 377 -19.23 19.77 -2.87
CA LEU A 377 -18.32 20.51 -3.77
C LEU A 377 -18.83 21.91 -4.18
N PRO A 378 -20.12 22.11 -4.55
CA PRO A 378 -20.62 23.44 -4.87
C PRO A 378 -20.56 24.42 -3.70
N HIS A 379 -20.78 23.94 -2.47
CA HIS A 379 -20.67 24.76 -1.28
C HIS A 379 -19.22 25.19 -1.03
N LEU A 380 -18.26 24.28 -1.23
CA LEU A 380 -16.84 24.59 -1.13
C LEU A 380 -16.40 25.62 -2.19
N GLN A 381 -16.90 25.48 -3.43
CA GLN A 381 -16.68 26.43 -4.52
C GLN A 381 -17.18 27.83 -4.21
N GLN A 382 -18.38 27.93 -3.62
CA GLN A 382 -18.95 29.20 -3.19
C GLN A 382 -18.07 29.89 -2.15
N GLN A 383 -17.56 29.16 -1.14
CA GLN A 383 -16.66 29.74 -0.14
C GLN A 383 -15.33 30.22 -0.76
N LEU A 384 -14.84 29.54 -1.80
CA LEU A 384 -13.61 29.91 -2.51
C LEU A 384 -13.82 31.01 -3.57
N GLN A 385 -15.06 31.46 -3.82
CA GLN A 385 -15.38 32.34 -4.96
C GLN A 385 -14.60 33.66 -4.96
N HIS A 386 -14.39 34.24 -3.80
CA HIS A 386 -13.73 35.55 -3.65
C HIS A 386 -12.22 35.46 -3.40
N THR A 387 -11.65 34.25 -3.45
CA THR A 387 -10.21 34.07 -3.27
C THR A 387 -9.41 34.65 -4.45
N LYS A 388 -8.29 35.28 -4.12
CA LYS A 388 -7.48 36.09 -5.04
C LYS A 388 -6.14 35.47 -5.32
N THR A 389 -5.58 34.71 -4.39
CA THR A 389 -4.28 34.06 -4.57
C THR A 389 -4.35 33.01 -5.67
N ASP A 390 -3.30 32.96 -6.50
CA ASP A 390 -3.22 32.04 -7.62
C ASP A 390 -3.36 30.59 -7.18
N LYS A 391 -2.84 30.25 -6.00
CA LYS A 391 -2.91 28.89 -5.48
C LYS A 391 -4.34 28.47 -5.13
N LEU A 392 -5.12 29.33 -4.48
CA LEU A 392 -6.51 29.03 -4.15
C LEU A 392 -7.38 29.02 -5.40
N ARG A 393 -7.12 29.89 -6.38
CA ARG A 393 -7.80 29.87 -7.68
C ARG A 393 -7.51 28.59 -8.47
N GLN A 394 -6.26 28.12 -8.45
CA GLN A 394 -5.90 26.84 -9.05
C GLN A 394 -6.66 25.70 -8.37
N LEU A 395 -6.61 25.60 -7.04
CA LEU A 395 -7.31 24.55 -6.30
C LEU A 395 -8.82 24.59 -6.53
N LYS A 396 -9.39 25.80 -6.59
CA LYS A 396 -10.79 26.00 -6.97
C LYS A 396 -11.07 25.44 -8.38
N GLY A 397 -10.21 25.71 -9.35
CA GLY A 397 -10.30 25.15 -10.70
C GLY A 397 -10.22 23.62 -10.70
N ASP A 398 -9.31 23.05 -9.92
CA ASP A 398 -9.09 21.60 -9.82
C ASP A 398 -10.26 20.87 -9.16
N ILE A 399 -10.92 21.49 -8.17
CA ILE A 399 -12.10 20.92 -7.49
C ILE A 399 -13.30 20.85 -8.45
N GLY A 400 -13.51 21.89 -9.25
CA GLY A 400 -14.65 22.02 -10.16
C GLY A 400 -16.03 22.00 -9.47
N GLU A 401 -17.08 22.02 -10.29
CA GLU A 401 -18.45 21.65 -9.92
C GLU A 401 -18.82 20.58 -10.96
N PHE A 402 -19.04 19.34 -10.51
CA PHE A 402 -19.38 18.24 -11.42
C PHE A 402 -20.77 18.40 -12.03
#